data_AF-A0A6A0AUS4-F1
#
_entry.id   AF-A0A6A0AUS4-F1
#
_cell.length_a   1.000
_cell.length_b   1.000
_cell.length_c   1.000
_cell.angle_alpha   90.00
_cell.angle_beta   90.00
_cell.angle_gamma   90.00
#
_symmetry.space_group_name_H-M   'P 1'
#
loop_
_entity.id
_entity.type
_entity.pdbx_description
1 polymer ?
#
loop_
_entity_poly.entity_id
_entity_poly.type
_entity_poly.pdbx_seq_one_letter_code
_entity_poly.pdbx_strand_id
1 'polypeptide(L)'
;MQVSFTRSRAFKHPLATHSVLDVLGYRRNGAPIYAIAGGNGEGEGGSGSGSGQGGSGESADTGQGADDSGSKAGDQGGQQSGKESGQSGSGTDNGDDWKAHAREWEKRAKENKAEADKGKAAIQELEELRKANLSDQEKAVEEAEARGRTASAEESAKVIETKDSEIRDLRAQLAVYGRAEKHSVQVAPLLNSRSFYDALGKLDPAATGFTDKLDGLIKAELKANPGIAVQTAGKSGGDLSAGTGEGDTKKRPTSLSAAVRGTFNT
;
A
#
# COMPACT_ATOMS: atom_id res chain seq x y z
N MET A 1 -31.71 9.33 42.19
CA MET A 1 -30.88 10.49 41.80
C MET A 1 -29.99 10.05 40.65
N GLN A 2 -30.31 10.46 39.43
CA GLN A 2 -29.54 10.16 38.22
C GLN A 2 -28.63 11.36 37.95
N VAL A 3 -27.32 11.17 38.04
CA VAL A 3 -26.33 12.23 37.79
C VAL A 3 -25.90 12.12 36.34
N SER A 4 -26.41 13.02 35.51
CA SER A 4 -26.06 13.13 34.09
C SER A 4 -24.68 13.77 33.97
N PHE A 5 -23.67 12.99 33.61
CA PHE A 5 -22.35 13.52 33.21
C PHE A 5 -22.44 14.07 31.78
N THR A 6 -22.48 15.39 31.66
CA THR A 6 -22.29 16.09 30.38
C THR A 6 -20.85 15.87 29.91
N ARG A 7 -20.69 15.22 28.74
CA ARG A 7 -19.39 15.13 28.06
C ARG A 7 -18.85 16.54 27.84
N SER A 8 -17.70 16.84 28.43
CA SER A 8 -16.92 18.04 28.14
C SER A 8 -16.60 18.06 26.65
N ARG A 9 -17.07 19.09 25.95
CA ARG A 9 -16.67 19.34 24.56
C ARG A 9 -15.18 19.68 24.57
N ALA A 10 -14.37 18.94 23.80
CA ALA A 10 -12.97 19.26 23.59
C ALA A 10 -12.84 20.72 23.13
N PHE A 11 -11.97 21.48 23.81
CA PHE A 11 -11.73 22.88 23.51
C PHE A 11 -11.10 23.02 22.11
N LYS A 12 -11.76 23.76 21.21
CA LYS A 12 -11.28 24.02 19.85
C LYS A 12 -10.73 25.44 19.80
N HIS A 13 -9.43 25.59 19.59
CA HIS A 13 -8.82 26.91 19.48
C HIS A 13 -9.31 27.61 18.19
N PRO A 14 -9.80 28.85 18.24
CA PRO A 14 -10.45 29.51 17.10
C PRO A 14 -9.53 29.76 15.90
N LEU A 15 -8.20 29.74 16.12
CA LEU A 15 -7.19 29.87 15.06
C LEU A 15 -6.62 28.52 14.57
N ALA A 16 -6.97 27.40 15.20
CA ALA A 16 -6.50 26.09 14.78
C ALA A 16 -7.48 25.49 13.76
N THR A 17 -7.00 25.26 12.53
CA THR A 17 -7.76 24.57 11.47
C THR A 17 -7.92 23.08 11.74
N HIS A 18 -7.24 22.53 12.75
CA HIS A 18 -7.21 21.11 13.10
C HIS A 18 -7.63 20.90 14.56
N SER A 19 -8.33 19.80 14.82
CA SER A 19 -8.66 19.36 16.17
C SER A 19 -7.41 18.80 16.88
N VAL A 20 -7.42 18.80 18.22
CA VAL A 20 -6.31 18.26 19.03
C VAL A 20 -6.08 16.75 18.80
N LEU A 21 -7.05 16.07 18.18
CA LEU A 21 -6.97 14.65 17.86
C LEU A 21 -6.73 14.39 16.36
N ASP A 22 -6.58 15.44 15.55
CA ASP A 22 -6.31 15.29 14.13
C ASP A 22 -4.84 14.89 13.92
N VAL A 23 -4.65 13.82 13.14
CA VAL A 23 -3.32 13.35 12.73
C VAL A 23 -2.83 14.23 11.59
N LEU A 24 -1.78 15.00 11.84
CA LEU A 24 -1.15 15.87 10.84
C LEU A 24 -0.23 15.10 9.89
N GLY A 25 0.23 13.91 10.30
CA GLY A 25 1.08 13.06 9.50
C GLY A 25 1.66 11.91 10.31
N TYR A 26 2.60 11.18 9.70
CA TYR A 26 3.28 10.05 10.33
C TYR A 26 4.81 10.26 10.31
N ARG A 27 5.46 9.88 11.40
CA ARG A 27 6.93 9.85 11.50
C ARG A 27 7.47 8.66 10.72
N ARG A 28 8.79 8.64 10.44
CA ARG A 28 9.46 7.52 9.76
C ARG A 28 9.34 6.17 10.50
N ASN A 29 9.06 6.20 11.80
CA ASN A 29 8.79 5.00 12.61
C ASN A 29 7.30 4.63 12.66
N GLY A 30 6.44 5.25 11.84
CA GLY A 30 5.01 4.95 11.76
C GLY A 30 4.15 5.57 12.87
N ALA A 31 4.73 6.30 13.82
CA ALA A 31 3.96 6.96 14.88
C ALA A 31 3.20 8.20 14.34
N PRO A 32 1.92 8.39 14.69
CA PRO A 32 1.14 9.56 14.29
C PRO A 32 1.68 10.85 14.95
N ILE A 33 1.60 11.96 14.22
CA ILE A 33 1.93 13.31 14.67
C ILE A 33 0.62 14.04 14.93
N TYR A 34 0.40 14.48 16.17
CA TYR A 34 -0.79 15.23 16.56
C TYR A 34 -0.51 16.73 16.63
N ALA A 35 -1.54 17.55 16.40
CA ALA A 35 -1.49 18.97 16.70
C ALA A 35 -1.36 19.17 18.21
N ILE A 36 -0.24 19.71 18.67
CA ILE A 36 -0.08 20.11 20.07
C ILE A 36 -0.89 21.39 20.24
N ALA A 37 -1.99 21.32 21.00
CA ALA A 37 -2.70 22.51 21.43
C ALA A 37 -1.71 23.39 22.20
N GLY A 38 -1.44 24.60 21.69
CA GLY A 38 -0.56 25.55 22.34
C GLY A 38 -0.95 25.72 23.81
N GLY A 39 0.06 25.70 24.68
CA GLY A 39 -0.11 25.76 26.13
C GLY A 39 -1.03 26.90 26.54
N ASN A 40 -1.87 26.62 27.53
CA ASN A 40 -2.91 27.47 28.09
C ASN A 40 -2.37 28.65 28.90
N GLY A 41 -1.27 29.31 28.50
CA GLY A 41 -0.80 30.61 29.01
C GLY A 41 -0.61 30.79 30.53
N GLU A 42 -0.86 29.77 31.35
CA GLU A 42 -0.89 29.81 32.81
C GLU A 42 -0.01 28.67 33.32
N GLY A 43 1.28 28.94 33.39
CA GLY A 43 2.28 28.05 33.96
C GLY A 43 3.41 28.90 34.53
N GLU A 44 3.40 29.06 35.84
CA GLU A 44 4.44 29.72 36.63
C GLU A 44 5.82 29.14 36.35
N GLY A 45 6.83 30.02 36.41
CA GLY A 45 8.22 29.67 36.15
C GLY A 45 8.75 28.59 37.09
N GLY A 46 9.42 27.60 36.49
CA GLY A 46 10.18 26.56 37.19
C GLY A 46 11.46 26.25 36.43
N SER A 47 12.58 26.72 36.97
CA SER A 47 13.95 26.72 36.48
C SER A 47 14.42 25.44 35.77
N GLY A 48 14.99 25.60 34.57
CA GLY A 48 15.73 24.57 33.85
C GLY A 48 16.89 25.19 33.06
N SER A 49 18.06 25.14 33.67
CA SER A 49 19.35 25.61 33.14
C SER A 49 19.67 25.07 31.74
N GLY A 50 20.28 25.90 30.90
CA GLY A 50 21.34 25.45 30.01
C GLY A 50 21.11 25.54 28.50
N SER A 51 21.76 26.55 27.91
CA SER A 51 22.26 26.63 26.51
C SER A 51 21.23 26.69 25.37
N GLY A 52 20.84 27.92 25.04
CA GLY A 52 20.51 28.30 23.67
C GLY A 52 21.73 28.87 22.94
N GLN A 53 21.90 28.48 21.68
CA GLN A 53 22.52 29.27 20.60
C GLN A 53 22.01 28.64 19.29
N GLY A 54 21.24 29.28 18.41
CA GLY A 54 20.98 30.70 18.16
C GLY A 54 21.40 31.00 16.71
N GLY A 55 20.44 31.35 15.86
CA GLY A 55 20.65 31.92 14.50
C GLY A 55 19.63 31.38 13.48
N SER A 56 18.46 31.99 13.19
CA SER A 56 18.19 33.26 12.45
C SER A 56 19.01 33.39 11.16
N GLY A 57 18.47 33.64 9.97
CA GLY A 57 17.12 33.99 9.52
C GLY A 57 17.13 34.21 7.99
N GLU A 58 15.91 34.38 7.45
CA GLU A 58 15.50 35.11 6.23
C GLU A 58 16.27 35.03 4.89
N SER A 59 15.56 34.42 3.93
CA SER A 59 14.99 34.99 2.69
C SER A 59 15.83 35.61 1.57
N ALA A 60 15.32 35.28 0.36
CA ALA A 60 15.43 35.95 -0.93
C ALA A 60 16.76 35.74 -1.69
N ASP A 61 16.84 35.58 -3.00
CA ASP A 61 15.89 35.57 -4.13
C ASP A 61 16.77 35.39 -5.40
N THR A 62 16.15 34.99 -6.52
CA THR A 62 16.70 34.87 -7.90
C THR A 62 17.72 33.74 -8.13
N GLY A 63 17.68 32.91 -9.16
CA GLY A 63 16.97 32.92 -10.45
C GLY A 63 17.93 32.44 -11.55
N GLN A 64 17.42 31.73 -12.56
CA GLN A 64 18.07 31.22 -13.80
C GLN A 64 18.86 29.90 -13.63
N GLY A 65 18.50 28.77 -14.25
CA GLY A 65 18.24 28.53 -15.69
C GLY A 65 19.59 28.27 -16.37
N ALA A 66 19.87 27.24 -17.17
CA ALA A 66 19.12 26.17 -17.79
C ALA A 66 20.13 25.10 -18.29
N ASP A 67 19.61 23.92 -18.66
CA ASP A 67 20.05 23.00 -19.72
C ASP A 67 21.49 22.45 -19.80
N ASP A 68 21.58 21.12 -19.88
CA ASP A 68 21.99 20.38 -21.08
C ASP A 68 23.00 19.23 -20.84
N SER A 69 22.72 18.13 -21.57
CA SER A 69 23.54 17.01 -22.05
C SER A 69 24.83 16.61 -21.27
N GLY A 70 25.13 15.34 -21.00
CA GLY A 70 25.16 14.20 -21.92
C GLY A 70 26.52 13.49 -21.78
N SER A 71 26.49 12.17 -21.65
CA SER A 71 27.54 11.15 -21.81
C SER A 71 28.98 11.56 -22.19
N LYS A 72 30.00 11.08 -21.45
CA LYS A 72 30.98 10.03 -21.90
C LYS A 72 32.17 9.84 -20.96
N ALA A 73 32.74 8.64 -21.08
CA ALA A 73 33.93 8.09 -20.44
C ALA A 73 35.28 8.73 -20.86
N GLY A 74 36.30 8.50 -20.05
CA GLY A 74 37.74 8.70 -20.30
C GLY A 74 38.47 8.80 -18.95
N ASP A 75 39.24 7.81 -18.51
CA ASP A 75 40.66 7.52 -18.85
C ASP A 75 41.67 8.50 -18.23
N GLN A 76 42.81 7.93 -17.78
CA GLN A 76 44.02 8.53 -17.16
C GLN A 76 43.90 8.91 -15.68
N GLY A 77 44.84 8.57 -14.80
CA GLY A 77 46.22 8.13 -14.99
C GLY A 77 47.07 8.81 -13.91
N GLY A 78 47.70 8.04 -13.02
CA GLY A 78 48.51 8.59 -11.92
C GLY A 78 49.31 7.50 -11.22
N GLN A 79 50.47 7.19 -11.80
CA GLN A 79 51.51 6.30 -11.28
C GLN A 79 52.10 6.81 -9.96
N GLN A 80 52.51 5.90 -9.05
CA GLN A 80 53.90 5.87 -8.57
C GLN A 80 54.28 4.53 -7.89
N SER A 81 55.03 3.74 -8.66
CA SER A 81 56.07 2.75 -8.36
C SER A 81 56.33 2.20 -6.94
N GLY A 82 56.45 0.86 -6.89
CA GLY A 82 57.13 0.09 -5.84
C GLY A 82 57.29 -1.40 -6.22
N LYS A 83 58.26 -1.69 -7.10
CA LYS A 83 58.94 -2.98 -7.41
C LYS A 83 59.24 -3.83 -6.16
N GLU A 84 59.45 -5.15 -6.15
CA GLU A 84 59.44 -6.29 -7.08
C GLU A 84 59.77 -7.52 -6.19
N SER A 85 59.21 -8.70 -6.46
CA SER A 85 59.93 -9.99 -6.51
C SER A 85 58.93 -11.13 -6.39
N GLY A 86 58.78 -11.88 -7.48
CA GLY A 86 57.94 -13.07 -7.52
C GLY A 86 58.62 -14.28 -6.88
N GLN A 87 57.80 -15.23 -6.45
CA GLN A 87 58.21 -16.62 -6.41
C GLN A 87 57.01 -17.50 -6.77
N SER A 88 57.12 -18.14 -7.93
CA SER A 88 56.30 -19.29 -8.32
C SER A 88 56.69 -20.47 -7.43
N GLY A 89 55.71 -21.04 -6.73
CA GLY A 89 55.78 -22.34 -6.04
C GLY A 89 54.37 -22.92 -6.06
N SER A 90 54.10 -23.91 -6.91
CA SER A 90 54.17 -25.34 -6.55
C SER A 90 53.38 -25.64 -5.28
N GLY A 91 52.22 -26.30 -5.45
CA GLY A 91 51.22 -26.48 -4.43
C GLY A 91 51.67 -27.22 -3.17
N THR A 92 50.93 -26.96 -2.10
CA THR A 92 50.62 -27.84 -0.97
C THR A 92 49.59 -27.10 -0.09
N ASP A 93 48.43 -27.72 0.14
CA ASP A 93 47.52 -27.52 1.28
C ASP A 93 46.92 -26.15 1.61
N ASN A 94 46.00 -25.64 0.77
CA ASN A 94 44.97 -24.67 1.21
C ASN A 94 43.67 -25.33 1.70
N GLY A 95 43.68 -26.67 1.87
CA GLY A 95 42.54 -27.45 2.35
C GLY A 95 42.37 -27.45 3.88
N ASP A 96 43.36 -26.94 4.62
CA ASP A 96 43.39 -27.00 6.09
C ASP A 96 43.16 -25.64 6.76
N ASP A 97 43.39 -24.53 6.07
CA ASP A 97 43.19 -23.17 6.58
C ASP A 97 41.70 -22.83 6.78
N TRP A 98 40.85 -23.17 5.80
CA TRP A 98 39.39 -22.96 5.94
C TRP A 98 38.77 -23.83 7.04
N LYS A 99 39.32 -25.02 7.30
CA LYS A 99 38.86 -25.90 8.39
C LYS A 99 39.30 -25.37 9.75
N ALA A 100 40.50 -24.80 9.84
CA ALA A 100 40.98 -24.13 11.05
C ALA A 100 40.11 -22.91 11.37
N HIS A 101 39.86 -22.04 10.38
CA HIS A 101 38.94 -20.92 10.52
C HIS A 101 37.50 -21.37 10.86
N ALA A 102 36.99 -22.43 10.23
CA ALA A 102 35.67 -22.97 10.57
C ALA A 102 35.58 -23.42 12.04
N ARG A 103 36.64 -24.04 12.59
CA ARG A 103 36.71 -24.41 14.01
C ARG A 103 36.77 -23.20 14.94
N GLU A 104 37.47 -22.13 14.55
CA GLU A 104 37.49 -20.87 15.30
C GLU A 104 36.11 -20.20 15.32
N TRP A 105 35.43 -20.17 14.18
CA TRP A 105 34.05 -19.66 14.09
C TRP A 105 33.07 -20.51 14.91
N GLU A 106 33.22 -21.84 14.88
CA GLU A 106 32.41 -22.75 15.70
C GLU A 106 32.64 -22.51 17.20
N LYS A 107 33.91 -22.35 17.61
CA LYS A 107 34.28 -22.04 19.00
C LYS A 107 33.68 -20.70 19.43
N ARG A 108 33.81 -19.67 18.60
CA ARG A 108 33.26 -18.33 18.86
C ARG A 108 31.73 -18.34 18.91
N ALA A 109 31.08 -19.13 18.07
CA ALA A 109 29.63 -19.29 18.09
C ALA A 109 29.16 -19.97 19.39
N LYS A 110 29.89 -20.99 19.87
CA LYS A 110 29.59 -21.66 21.16
C LYS A 110 29.80 -20.72 22.34
N GLU A 111 30.88 -19.95 22.34
CA GLU A 111 31.16 -18.95 23.38
C GLU A 111 30.08 -17.85 23.39
N ASN A 112 29.74 -17.29 22.23
CA ASN A 112 28.67 -16.29 22.12
C ASN A 112 27.31 -16.84 22.56
N LYS A 113 27.00 -18.09 22.23
CA LYS A 113 25.77 -18.76 22.69
C LYS A 113 25.77 -18.93 24.21
N ALA A 114 26.87 -19.41 24.78
CA ALA A 114 27.01 -19.56 26.23
C ALA A 114 26.91 -18.22 26.96
N GLU A 115 27.48 -17.15 26.41
CA GLU A 115 27.36 -15.79 26.94
C GLU A 115 25.92 -15.27 26.85
N ALA A 116 25.23 -15.51 25.73
CA ALA A 116 23.83 -15.15 25.57
C ALA A 116 22.91 -15.92 26.53
N ASP A 117 23.17 -17.20 26.75
CA ASP A 117 22.40 -18.03 27.68
C ASP A 117 22.64 -17.61 29.14
N LYS A 118 23.88 -17.25 29.51
CA LYS A 118 24.17 -16.61 30.81
C LYS A 118 23.46 -15.27 30.95
N GLY A 119 23.47 -14.44 29.91
CA GLY A 119 22.77 -13.16 29.89
C GLY A 119 21.26 -13.32 30.10
N LYS A 120 20.64 -14.32 29.45
CA LYS A 120 19.22 -14.65 29.67
C LYS A 120 18.95 -15.11 31.09
N ALA A 121 19.79 -15.97 31.65
CA ALA A 121 19.64 -16.43 33.03
C ALA A 121 19.74 -15.28 34.04
N ALA A 122 20.71 -14.36 33.85
CA ALA A 122 20.85 -13.17 34.69
C ALA A 122 19.63 -12.23 34.57
N ILE A 123 19.05 -12.07 33.37
CA ILE A 123 17.83 -11.28 33.19
C ILE A 123 16.64 -11.93 33.91
N GLN A 124 16.49 -13.24 33.82
CA GLN A 124 15.43 -13.98 34.52
C GLN A 124 15.56 -13.84 36.05
N GLU A 125 16.77 -13.97 36.58
CA GLU A 125 17.04 -13.78 38.02
C GLU A 125 16.72 -12.35 38.47
N LEU A 126 17.08 -11.33 37.68
CA LEU A 126 16.72 -9.93 37.96
C LEU A 126 15.21 -9.70 37.90
N GLU A 127 14.49 -10.36 37.00
CA GLU A 127 13.03 -10.30 36.94
C GLU A 127 12.37 -10.97 38.15
N GLU A 128 12.89 -12.12 38.59
CA GLU A 128 12.42 -12.82 39.78
C GLU A 128 12.67 -12.01 41.06
N LEU A 129 13.86 -11.42 41.19
CA LEU A 129 14.20 -10.53 42.31
C LEU A 129 13.35 -9.26 42.29
N ARG A 130 13.05 -8.70 41.12
CA ARG A 130 12.09 -7.58 41.00
C ARG A 130 10.72 -8.02 41.49
N LYS A 131 10.17 -9.14 40.98
CA LYS A 131 8.86 -9.67 41.41
C LYS A 131 8.78 -9.95 42.90
N ALA A 132 9.87 -10.42 43.51
CA ALA A 132 9.97 -10.67 44.94
C ALA A 132 9.98 -9.36 45.78
N ASN A 133 10.51 -8.27 45.23
CA ASN A 133 10.62 -6.97 45.89
C ASN A 133 9.49 -5.98 45.56
N LEU A 134 8.60 -6.29 44.61
CA LEU A 134 7.43 -5.46 44.33
C LEU A 134 6.47 -5.45 45.53
N SER A 135 6.12 -4.25 45.97
CA SER A 135 5.04 -4.02 46.93
C SER A 135 3.69 -4.47 46.35
N ASP A 136 2.70 -4.71 47.21
CA ASP A 136 1.36 -5.14 46.77
C ASP A 136 0.71 -4.16 45.76
N GLN A 137 1.07 -2.87 45.84
CA GLN A 137 0.64 -1.85 44.88
C GLN A 137 1.27 -2.03 43.50
N GLU A 138 2.56 -2.36 43.44
CA GLU A 138 3.25 -2.54 42.16
C GLU A 138 2.87 -3.87 41.50
N LYS A 139 2.61 -4.93 42.27
CA LYS A 139 2.04 -6.19 41.75
C LYS A 139 0.65 -5.96 41.14
N ALA A 140 -0.17 -5.13 41.77
CA ALA A 140 -1.48 -4.77 41.23
C ALA A 140 -1.38 -3.98 39.92
N VAL A 141 -0.37 -3.11 39.78
CA VAL A 141 -0.09 -2.38 38.54
C VAL A 141 0.41 -3.31 37.44
N GLU A 142 1.35 -4.21 37.73
CA GLU A 142 1.88 -5.17 36.75
C GLU A 142 0.77 -6.12 36.25
N GLU A 143 -0.10 -6.60 37.13
CA GLU A 143 -1.23 -7.43 36.74
C GLU A 143 -2.27 -6.64 35.92
N ALA A 144 -2.56 -5.39 36.29
CA ALA A 144 -3.44 -4.53 35.51
C ALA A 144 -2.86 -4.23 34.12
N GLU A 145 -1.55 -4.01 34.02
CA GLU A 145 -0.87 -3.78 32.75
C GLU A 145 -0.84 -5.04 31.88
N ALA A 146 -0.55 -6.21 32.49
CA ALA A 146 -0.62 -7.49 31.80
C ALA A 146 -2.02 -7.76 31.24
N ARG A 147 -3.07 -7.56 32.06
CA ARG A 147 -4.47 -7.66 31.60
C ARG A 147 -4.82 -6.65 30.52
N GLY A 148 -4.31 -5.42 30.63
CA GLY A 148 -4.49 -4.37 29.62
C GLY A 148 -3.85 -4.74 28.28
N ARG A 149 -2.63 -5.29 28.30
CA ARG A 149 -1.94 -5.77 27.10
C ARG A 149 -2.67 -6.97 26.47
N THR A 150 -3.14 -7.93 27.27
CA THR A 150 -3.90 -9.07 26.74
C THR A 150 -5.22 -8.62 26.12
N ALA A 151 -5.96 -7.73 26.78
CA ALA A 151 -7.21 -7.19 26.25
C ALA A 151 -6.98 -6.41 24.94
N SER A 152 -5.92 -5.59 24.88
CA SER A 152 -5.53 -4.86 23.66
C SER A 152 -5.10 -5.79 22.52
N ALA A 153 -4.39 -6.87 22.83
CA ALA A 153 -4.01 -7.88 21.84
C ALA A 153 -5.23 -8.63 21.30
N GLU A 154 -6.19 -9.00 22.14
CA GLU A 154 -7.44 -9.61 21.74
C GLU A 154 -8.30 -8.68 20.88
N GLU A 155 -8.39 -7.40 21.24
CA GLU A 155 -9.09 -6.39 20.44
C GLU A 155 -8.41 -6.21 19.07
N SER A 156 -7.09 -6.09 19.07
CA SER A 156 -6.31 -5.98 17.82
C SER A 156 -6.48 -7.22 16.94
N ALA A 157 -6.50 -8.42 17.52
CA ALA A 157 -6.74 -9.66 16.77
C ALA A 157 -8.13 -9.66 16.11
N LYS A 158 -9.17 -9.22 16.82
CA LYS A 158 -10.53 -9.09 16.25
C LYS A 158 -10.58 -8.06 15.12
N VAL A 159 -9.89 -6.93 15.27
CA VAL A 159 -9.80 -5.91 14.21
C VAL A 159 -9.08 -6.48 12.98
N ILE A 160 -7.97 -7.18 13.17
CA ILE A 160 -7.23 -7.83 12.08
C ILE A 160 -8.10 -8.84 11.36
N GLU A 161 -8.79 -9.73 12.08
CA GLU A 161 -9.69 -10.72 11.48
C GLU A 161 -10.80 -10.07 10.65
N THR A 162 -11.41 -9.00 11.19
CA THR A 162 -12.42 -8.23 10.47
C THR A 162 -11.84 -7.61 9.20
N LYS A 163 -10.67 -6.96 9.29
CA LYS A 163 -10.02 -6.31 8.13
C LYS A 163 -9.58 -7.31 7.08
N ASP A 164 -9.08 -8.47 7.49
CA ASP A 164 -8.69 -9.53 6.57
C ASP A 164 -9.90 -10.11 5.83
N SER A 165 -11.05 -10.23 6.50
CA SER A 165 -12.30 -10.64 5.85
C SER A 165 -12.77 -9.60 4.81
N GLU A 166 -12.77 -8.31 5.16
CA GLU A 166 -13.10 -7.21 4.24
C GLU A 166 -12.16 -7.19 3.03
N ILE A 167 -10.85 -7.34 3.24
CA ILE A 167 -9.85 -7.36 2.17
C ILE A 167 -10.07 -8.57 1.26
N ARG A 168 -10.38 -9.74 1.82
CA ARG A 168 -10.68 -10.94 1.03
C ARG A 168 -11.89 -10.69 0.12
N ASP A 169 -12.96 -10.14 0.67
CA ASP A 169 -14.19 -9.85 -0.08
C ASP A 169 -13.95 -8.83 -1.19
N LEU A 170 -13.23 -7.75 -0.90
CA LEU A 170 -12.88 -6.73 -1.90
C LEU A 170 -11.99 -7.29 -3.02
N ARG A 171 -11.01 -8.14 -2.69
CA ARG A 171 -10.17 -8.81 -3.69
C ARG A 171 -10.98 -9.74 -4.58
N ALA A 172 -11.90 -10.50 -3.99
CA ALA A 172 -12.79 -11.39 -4.73
C ALA A 172 -13.70 -10.59 -5.68
N GLN A 173 -14.31 -9.50 -5.20
CA GLN A 173 -15.14 -8.61 -6.02
C GLN A 173 -14.35 -7.98 -7.16
N LEU A 174 -13.17 -7.42 -6.89
CA LEU A 174 -12.31 -6.82 -7.93
C LEU A 174 -11.92 -7.84 -9.00
N ALA A 175 -11.63 -9.08 -8.60
CA ALA A 175 -11.40 -10.16 -9.55
C ALA A 175 -12.66 -10.48 -10.38
N VAL A 176 -13.85 -10.48 -9.78
CA VAL A 176 -15.12 -10.67 -10.51
C VAL A 176 -15.29 -9.57 -11.56
N TYR A 177 -15.04 -8.31 -11.23
CA TYR A 177 -15.09 -7.20 -12.20
C TYR A 177 -14.19 -7.46 -13.41
N GLY A 178 -12.93 -7.84 -13.18
CA GLY A 178 -11.98 -8.12 -14.28
C GLY A 178 -12.27 -9.40 -15.07
N ARG A 179 -13.05 -10.34 -14.52
CA ARG A 179 -13.38 -11.62 -15.18
C ARG A 179 -14.73 -11.60 -15.88
N ALA A 180 -15.71 -10.90 -15.33
CA ALA A 180 -17.04 -10.79 -15.93
C ALA A 180 -16.97 -10.18 -17.34
N GLU A 181 -16.09 -9.20 -17.56
CA GLU A 181 -15.84 -8.63 -18.89
C GLU A 181 -15.39 -9.70 -19.90
N LYS A 182 -14.50 -10.61 -19.51
CA LYS A 182 -14.01 -11.70 -20.37
C LYS A 182 -15.12 -12.69 -20.78
N HIS A 183 -16.10 -12.89 -19.91
CA HIS A 183 -17.24 -13.78 -20.18
C HIS A 183 -18.46 -13.02 -20.73
N SER A 184 -18.34 -11.73 -21.03
CA SER A 184 -19.46 -10.88 -21.46
C SER A 184 -20.64 -10.96 -20.49
N VAL A 185 -20.37 -10.91 -19.19
CA VAL A 185 -21.37 -10.95 -18.11
C VAL A 185 -21.45 -9.58 -17.43
N GLN A 186 -22.67 -9.14 -17.12
CA GLN A 186 -22.92 -7.92 -16.35
C GLN A 186 -22.56 -8.15 -14.88
N VAL A 187 -21.65 -7.33 -14.34
CA VAL A 187 -21.15 -7.50 -12.96
C VAL A 187 -22.24 -7.22 -11.92
N ALA A 188 -23.06 -6.18 -12.11
CA ALA A 188 -24.07 -5.78 -11.12
C ALA A 188 -25.08 -6.89 -10.79
N PRO A 189 -25.76 -7.53 -11.78
CA PRO A 189 -26.68 -8.63 -11.48
C PRO A 189 -25.95 -9.90 -11.03
N LEU A 190 -24.70 -10.12 -11.48
CA LEU A 190 -23.87 -11.23 -11.02
C LEU A 190 -23.56 -11.11 -9.52
N LEU A 191 -23.09 -9.94 -9.08
CA LEU A 191 -22.86 -9.67 -7.67
C LEU A 191 -24.18 -9.62 -6.91
N ASN A 192 -25.33 -9.29 -7.50
CA ASN A 192 -26.61 -9.38 -6.77
C ASN A 192 -27.11 -10.83 -6.57
N SER A 193 -26.46 -11.83 -7.17
CA SER A 193 -26.83 -13.24 -7.00
C SER A 193 -26.31 -13.80 -5.68
N ARG A 194 -27.23 -14.26 -4.83
CA ARG A 194 -26.90 -14.85 -3.53
C ARG A 194 -26.14 -16.17 -3.66
N SER A 195 -26.54 -17.03 -4.62
CA SER A 195 -25.84 -18.29 -4.90
C SER A 195 -24.42 -18.06 -5.38
N PHE A 196 -24.21 -17.03 -6.20
CA PHE A 196 -22.87 -16.65 -6.65
C PHE A 196 -22.01 -16.15 -5.48
N TYR A 197 -22.53 -15.27 -4.62
CA TYR A 197 -21.81 -14.81 -3.44
C TYR A 197 -21.47 -15.94 -2.46
N ASP A 198 -22.40 -16.88 -2.21
CA ASP A 198 -22.16 -18.04 -1.34
C ASP A 198 -21.07 -18.97 -1.91
N ALA A 199 -20.98 -19.09 -3.24
CA ALA A 199 -19.92 -19.83 -3.90
C ALA A 199 -18.59 -19.06 -3.88
N LEU A 200 -18.63 -17.76 -4.13
CA LEU A 200 -17.46 -16.87 -4.12
C LEU A 200 -16.80 -16.82 -2.75
N GLY A 201 -17.58 -16.78 -1.66
CA GLY A 201 -17.07 -16.79 -0.28
C GLY A 201 -16.33 -18.07 0.11
N LYS A 202 -16.47 -19.16 -0.67
CA LYS A 202 -15.71 -20.41 -0.47
C LYS A 202 -14.39 -20.42 -1.22
N LEU A 203 -14.15 -19.45 -2.11
CA LEU A 203 -12.90 -19.33 -2.84
C LEU A 203 -11.93 -18.44 -2.05
N ASP A 204 -10.68 -18.87 -1.99
CA ASP A 204 -9.58 -18.05 -1.49
C ASP A 204 -8.95 -17.27 -2.66
N PRO A 205 -9.01 -15.93 -2.66
CA PRO A 205 -8.37 -15.08 -3.67
C PRO A 205 -6.84 -15.23 -3.76
N ALA A 206 -6.20 -15.73 -2.71
CA ALA A 206 -4.75 -15.96 -2.69
C ALA A 206 -4.35 -17.35 -3.21
N ALA A 207 -5.31 -18.27 -3.39
CA ALA A 207 -5.02 -19.63 -3.80
C ALA A 207 -4.59 -19.73 -5.28
N THR A 208 -3.63 -20.60 -5.55
CA THR A 208 -3.26 -20.99 -6.92
C THR A 208 -4.48 -21.61 -7.62
N GLY A 209 -4.86 -21.08 -8.78
CA GLY A 209 -6.05 -21.51 -9.52
C GLY A 209 -7.36 -20.82 -9.12
N PHE A 210 -7.32 -19.78 -8.27
CA PHE A 210 -8.50 -18.96 -7.95
C PHE A 210 -9.22 -18.46 -9.21
N THR A 211 -8.45 -17.96 -10.19
CA THR A 211 -8.97 -17.47 -11.47
C THR A 211 -9.81 -18.52 -12.19
N ASP A 212 -9.32 -19.75 -12.33
CA ASP A 212 -10.01 -20.78 -13.11
C ASP A 212 -11.31 -21.22 -12.43
N LYS A 213 -11.29 -21.30 -11.09
CA LYS A 213 -12.48 -21.56 -10.30
C LYS A 213 -13.50 -20.43 -10.43
N LEU A 214 -13.04 -19.18 -10.40
CA LEU A 214 -13.89 -18.00 -10.59
C LEU A 214 -14.50 -17.98 -12.00
N ASP A 215 -13.70 -18.26 -13.03
CA ASP A 215 -14.19 -18.36 -14.42
C ASP A 215 -15.23 -19.48 -14.58
N GLY A 216 -15.03 -20.61 -13.90
CA GLY A 216 -16.02 -21.70 -13.82
C GLY A 216 -17.32 -21.28 -13.15
N LEU A 217 -17.25 -20.54 -12.03
CA LEU A 217 -18.41 -20.01 -11.33
C LEU A 217 -19.19 -19.01 -12.18
N ILE A 218 -18.51 -18.07 -12.83
CA ILE A 218 -19.16 -17.07 -13.70
C ILE A 218 -19.90 -17.76 -14.84
N LYS A 219 -19.30 -18.78 -15.48
CA LYS A 219 -19.96 -19.56 -16.54
C LYS A 219 -21.16 -20.36 -16.03
N ALA A 220 -21.05 -20.94 -14.83
CA ALA A 220 -22.15 -21.68 -14.21
C ALA A 220 -23.33 -20.75 -13.91
N GLU A 221 -23.06 -19.57 -13.35
CA GLU A 221 -24.09 -18.58 -13.06
C GLU A 221 -24.71 -18.01 -14.34
N LEU A 222 -23.92 -17.75 -15.39
CA LEU A 222 -24.45 -17.35 -16.70
C LEU A 222 -25.37 -18.42 -17.30
N LYS A 223 -25.03 -19.70 -17.13
CA LYS A 223 -25.87 -20.81 -17.60
C LYS A 223 -27.18 -20.92 -16.81
N ALA A 224 -27.14 -20.67 -15.51
CA ALA A 224 -28.32 -20.68 -14.65
C ALA A 224 -29.21 -19.44 -14.89
N ASN A 225 -28.59 -18.29 -15.14
CA ASN A 225 -29.24 -16.99 -15.25
C ASN A 225 -28.79 -16.29 -16.55
N PRO A 226 -29.27 -16.70 -17.73
CA PRO A 226 -28.82 -16.14 -19.01
C PRO A 226 -29.09 -14.62 -19.17
N GLY A 227 -30.01 -14.06 -18.38
CA GLY A 227 -30.30 -12.63 -18.35
C GLY A 227 -29.15 -11.74 -17.87
N ILE A 228 -28.11 -12.32 -17.24
CA ILE A 228 -26.92 -11.56 -16.81
C ILE A 228 -25.91 -11.33 -17.94
N ALA A 229 -26.14 -11.92 -19.13
CA ALA A 229 -25.29 -11.66 -20.29
C ALA A 229 -25.31 -10.18 -20.66
N VAL A 230 -24.15 -9.64 -21.05
CA VAL A 230 -24.06 -8.32 -21.67
C VAL A 230 -24.81 -8.39 -22.99
N GLN A 231 -25.94 -7.68 -23.05
CA GLN A 231 -26.65 -7.44 -24.30
C GLN A 231 -25.81 -6.44 -25.09
N THR A 232 -25.04 -6.90 -26.07
CA THR A 232 -24.51 -5.97 -27.08
C THR A 232 -25.71 -5.41 -27.80
N ALA A 233 -26.05 -4.14 -27.56
CA ALA A 233 -26.98 -3.42 -28.39
C ALA A 233 -26.55 -3.66 -29.83
N GLY A 234 -27.39 -4.35 -30.61
CA GLY A 234 -27.13 -4.52 -32.03
C GLY A 234 -26.79 -3.15 -32.56
N LYS A 235 -25.67 -3.04 -33.31
CA LYS A 235 -25.32 -1.81 -34.01
C LYS A 235 -26.51 -1.46 -34.90
N SER A 236 -27.45 -0.70 -34.36
CA SER A 236 -28.51 -0.06 -35.10
C SER A 236 -27.82 1.08 -35.84
N GLY A 237 -27.04 0.72 -36.85
CA GLY A 237 -26.87 1.53 -38.03
C GLY A 237 -28.23 1.59 -38.71
N GLY A 238 -29.16 2.31 -38.08
CA GLY A 238 -30.28 2.87 -38.81
C GLY A 238 -29.62 3.71 -39.89
N ASP A 239 -29.81 3.29 -41.13
CA ASP A 239 -29.36 3.98 -42.32
C ASP A 239 -29.90 5.41 -42.27
N LEU A 240 -29.11 6.33 -41.71
CA LEU A 240 -29.31 7.77 -41.81
C LEU A 240 -28.77 8.25 -43.16
N SER A 241 -28.99 7.50 -44.23
CA SER A 241 -29.09 8.06 -45.58
C SER A 241 -30.33 8.96 -45.59
N ALA A 242 -30.12 10.19 -45.14
CA ALA A 242 -30.97 11.33 -45.45
C ALA A 242 -30.86 11.62 -46.95
N GLY A 243 -31.43 10.73 -47.77
CA GLY A 243 -31.76 11.00 -49.15
C GLY A 243 -33.01 11.86 -49.16
N THR A 244 -32.82 13.16 -49.26
CA THR A 244 -33.88 14.11 -49.62
C THR A 244 -34.49 13.64 -50.95
N GLY A 245 -35.64 12.97 -50.87
CA GLY A 245 -36.43 12.57 -52.02
C GLY A 245 -37.11 13.77 -52.65
N GLU A 246 -36.32 14.63 -53.29
CA GLU A 246 -36.77 15.63 -54.26
C GLU A 246 -36.04 15.34 -55.58
N GLY A 247 -36.76 14.83 -56.57
CA GLY A 247 -36.30 14.88 -57.97
C GLY A 247 -36.36 13.60 -58.78
N ASP A 248 -37.49 12.90 -58.81
CA ASP A 248 -37.77 11.85 -59.82
C ASP A 248 -38.09 12.41 -61.23
N THR A 249 -37.50 13.55 -61.65
CA THR A 249 -37.83 14.17 -62.95
C THR A 249 -36.69 14.84 -63.72
N LYS A 250 -35.41 14.50 -63.51
CA LYS A 250 -34.36 14.87 -64.50
C LYS A 250 -33.42 13.72 -64.80
N LYS A 251 -33.86 12.82 -65.69
CA LYS A 251 -32.94 11.90 -66.38
C LYS A 251 -31.83 12.73 -67.04
N ARG A 252 -30.57 12.48 -66.67
CA ARG A 252 -29.43 13.14 -67.30
C ARG A 252 -29.39 12.76 -68.79
N PRO A 253 -29.25 13.74 -69.69
CA PRO A 253 -29.23 13.47 -71.11
C PRO A 253 -28.02 12.61 -71.46
N THR A 254 -28.26 11.49 -72.15
CA THR A 254 -27.24 10.51 -72.54
C THR A 254 -26.47 10.91 -73.79
N SER A 255 -26.81 12.04 -74.41
CA SER A 255 -26.10 12.61 -75.56
C SER A 255 -26.28 14.12 -75.61
N LEU A 256 -25.35 14.81 -76.29
CA LEU A 256 -25.40 16.26 -76.47
C LEU A 256 -26.71 16.70 -77.14
N SER A 257 -27.19 15.94 -78.13
CA SER A 257 -28.46 16.19 -78.82
C SER A 257 -29.70 16.00 -77.92
N ALA A 258 -29.61 15.14 -76.90
CA ALA A 258 -30.67 14.98 -75.89
C ALA A 258 -30.64 16.14 -74.87
N ALA A 259 -29.46 16.67 -74.57
CA ALA A 259 -29.30 17.81 -73.67
C ALA A 259 -29.90 19.08 -74.28
N VAL A 260 -29.59 19.36 -75.56
CA VAL A 260 -30.09 20.55 -76.26
C VAL A 260 -31.62 20.51 -76.40
N ARG A 261 -32.22 19.34 -76.69
CA ARG A 261 -33.69 19.19 -76.72
C ARG A 261 -34.34 19.42 -75.36
N GLY A 262 -33.75 18.86 -74.30
CA GLY A 262 -34.25 19.05 -72.94
C GLY A 262 -34.16 20.50 -72.44
N THR A 263 -33.24 21.30 -72.99
CA THR A 263 -33.08 22.71 -72.61
C THR A 263 -33.92 23.68 -73.46
N PHE A 264 -34.18 23.36 -74.74
CA PHE A 264 -34.89 24.28 -75.64
C PHE A 264 -36.34 23.88 -75.98
N ASN A 265 -36.80 22.69 -75.56
CA ASN A 265 -38.19 22.24 -75.68
C ASN A 265 -38.82 22.47 -77.07
N THR A 266 -38.03 22.26 -78.13
CA THR A 266 -38.46 22.19 -79.53
C THR A 266 -38.57 20.75 -80.00
#